data_AF-A0A920HBL1-F1
#
_entry.id   AF-A0A920HBL1-F1
#
_cell.length_a   1.000
_cell.length_b   1.000
_cell.length_c   1.000
_cell.angle_alpha   90.00
_cell.angle_beta   90.00
_cell.angle_gamma   90.00
#
_symmetry.space_group_name_H-M   'P 1'
#
loop_
_entity.id
_entity.type
_entity.pdbx_description
1 polymer ?
#
loop_
_entity_poly.entity_id
_entity_poly.type
_entity_poly.pdbx_seq_one_letter_code
_entity_poly.pdbx_strand_id
1 'polypeptide(L)'
;MTPAGESAGDVVNSYKEEQIANILWRYGEERFSRRIARAIVKARTNSPIARTGQLTEIIHSVMPRPKPGQPDSATRTFQALRIHVNQELDELEQHWQPVFIC
;
A
#
# COMPACT_ATOMS: atom_id res chain seq x y z
N MET A 1 -10.31 -20.51 -6.45
CA MET A 1 -9.62 -20.00 -5.26
C MET A 1 -8.62 -18.95 -5.70
N THR A 2 -8.72 -17.73 -5.18
CA THR A 2 -7.69 -16.68 -5.36
C THR A 2 -6.38 -17.19 -4.76
N PRO A 3 -5.21 -16.95 -5.36
CA PRO A 3 -3.94 -17.38 -4.76
C PRO A 3 -3.84 -16.77 -3.36
N ALA A 4 -3.39 -17.58 -2.40
CA ALA A 4 -3.17 -17.17 -1.02
C ALA A 4 -1.98 -16.20 -0.96
N GLY A 5 -2.24 -14.93 -1.29
CA GLY A 5 -1.30 -13.83 -1.20
C GLY A 5 -1.90 -12.72 -0.34
N GLU A 6 -1.05 -12.00 0.39
CA GLU A 6 -1.44 -10.81 1.14
C GLU A 6 -2.06 -9.77 0.19
N SER A 7 -3.22 -9.21 0.55
CA SER A 7 -3.84 -8.15 -0.25
C SER A 7 -3.47 -6.76 0.24
N ALA A 8 -3.64 -5.74 -0.61
CA ALA A 8 -3.47 -4.34 -0.18
C ALA A 8 -4.42 -3.97 0.98
N GLY A 9 -5.59 -4.62 1.05
CA GLY A 9 -6.53 -4.49 2.16
C GLY A 9 -5.95 -5.04 3.47
N ASP A 10 -5.23 -6.16 3.40
CA ASP A 10 -4.57 -6.76 4.56
C ASP A 10 -3.45 -5.86 5.06
N VAL A 11 -2.63 -5.29 4.16
CA VAL A 11 -1.59 -4.33 4.51
C VAL A 11 -2.17 -3.15 5.29
N VAL A 12 -3.16 -2.45 4.73
CA VAL A 12 -3.70 -1.24 5.37
C VAL A 12 -4.46 -1.53 6.66
N ASN A 13 -5.04 -2.72 6.82
CA ASN A 13 -5.81 -3.08 8.01
C ASN A 13 -4.97 -3.74 9.12
N SER A 14 -3.83 -4.38 8.81
CA SER A 14 -3.06 -5.16 9.79
C SER A 14 -1.67 -4.60 10.11
N TYR A 15 -1.00 -3.89 9.19
CA TYR A 15 0.39 -3.47 9.40
C TYR A 15 0.50 -2.36 10.43
N LYS A 16 1.64 -2.27 11.13
CA LYS A 16 1.94 -1.14 12.01
C LYS A 16 2.07 0.15 11.20
N GLU A 17 1.82 1.29 11.85
CA GLU A 17 1.96 2.62 11.23
C GLU A 17 3.31 2.81 10.53
N GLU A 18 4.40 2.40 11.18
CA GLU A 18 5.75 2.52 10.64
C GLU A 18 5.96 1.67 9.39
N GLN A 19 5.43 0.44 9.36
CA GLN A 19 5.52 -0.43 8.19
C GLN A 19 4.79 0.19 6.99
N ILE A 20 3.57 0.71 7.22
CA ILE A 20 2.81 1.42 6.19
C ILE A 20 3.61 2.64 5.72
N ALA A 21 4.14 3.45 6.63
CA ALA A 21 4.93 4.63 6.28
C ALA A 21 6.17 4.26 5.44
N ASN A 22 6.84 3.16 5.75
CA ASN A 22 8.01 2.69 5.01
C ASN A 22 7.64 2.23 3.60
N ILE A 23 6.53 1.50 3.44
CA ILE A 23 6.01 1.09 2.12
C ILE A 23 5.69 2.32 1.26
N LEU A 24 4.93 3.27 1.81
CA LEU A 24 4.54 4.50 1.09
C LEU A 24 5.74 5.36 0.71
N TRP A 25 6.76 5.41 1.57
CA TRP A 25 7.99 6.15 1.29
C TRP A 25 8.84 5.45 0.21
N ARG A 26 9.09 4.15 0.36
CA ARG A 26 10.00 3.39 -0.51
C ARG A 26 9.45 3.18 -1.91
N TYR A 27 8.17 2.85 -2.03
CA TYR A 27 7.56 2.46 -3.30
C TYR A 27 6.63 3.53 -3.89
N GLY A 28 6.17 4.49 -3.08
CA GLY A 28 5.29 5.58 -3.52
C GLY A 28 5.99 6.93 -3.64
N GLU A 29 7.26 7.03 -3.24
CA GLU A 29 8.02 8.30 -3.18
C GLU A 29 7.25 9.40 -2.41
N GLU A 30 6.44 8.99 -1.43
CA GLU A 30 5.53 9.89 -0.72
C GLU A 30 6.23 10.54 0.48
N ARG A 31 6.55 11.84 0.34
CA ARG A 31 7.23 12.62 1.37
C ARG A 31 6.40 12.75 2.65
N PHE A 32 5.07 12.65 2.53
CA PHE A 32 4.14 12.71 3.66
C PHE A 32 3.70 11.32 4.13
N SER A 33 4.49 10.27 3.84
CA SER A 33 4.17 8.87 4.17
C SER A 33 3.72 8.67 5.62
N ARG A 34 4.44 9.24 6.59
CA ARG A 34 4.10 9.17 8.03
C ARG A 34 2.72 9.77 8.34
N ARG A 35 2.39 10.89 7.70
CA ARG A 35 1.08 11.56 7.89
C ARG A 35 -0.05 10.69 7.36
N ILE A 36 0.14 10.11 6.16
CA ILE A 36 -0.85 9.24 5.53
C ILE A 36 -1.02 7.94 6.32
N ALA A 37 0.09 7.31 6.73
CA ALA A 37 0.06 6.09 7.54
C ALA A 37 -0.70 6.29 8.85
N ARG A 38 -0.44 7.40 9.57
CA ARG A 38 -1.17 7.75 10.78
C ARG A 38 -2.68 7.92 10.52
N ALA A 39 -3.05 8.54 9.40
CA ALA A 39 -4.45 8.70 9.01
C ALA A 39 -5.13 7.34 8.74
N ILE A 40 -4.43 6.43 8.06
CA ILE A 40 -4.92 5.06 7.78
C ILE A 40 -5.12 4.29 9.09
N VAL A 41 -4.12 4.28 9.97
CA VAL A 41 -4.20 3.57 11.26
C VAL A 41 -5.31 4.16 12.15
N LYS A 42 -5.46 5.49 12.17
CA LYS A 42 -6.55 6.15 12.88
C LYS A 42 -7.92 5.85 12.29
N ALA A 43 -8.04 5.75 10.97
CA ALA A 43 -9.31 5.46 10.33
C ALA A 43 -9.77 4.03 10.63
N ARG A 44 -8.85 3.05 10.53
CA ARG A 44 -9.17 1.65 10.78
C ARG A 44 -9.51 1.32 12.24
N THR A 45 -9.10 2.15 13.21
CA THR A 45 -9.53 1.97 14.61
C THR A 45 -11.02 2.17 14.79
N ASN A 46 -11.67 2.94 13.91
CA ASN A 46 -13.12 3.16 13.94
C ASN A 46 -13.86 2.08 13.14
N SER A 47 -13.37 1.74 11.96
CA SER A 47 -13.95 0.71 11.10
C SER A 47 -12.92 0.22 10.08
N PRO A 48 -12.86 -1.09 9.77
CA PRO A 48 -11.97 -1.61 8.72
C PRO A 48 -12.14 -0.89 7.38
N ILE A 49 -11.03 -0.68 6.68
CA ILE A 49 -11.02 -0.07 5.34
C ILE A 49 -11.36 -1.17 4.34
N ALA A 50 -12.57 -1.11 3.77
CA ALA A 50 -13.13 -2.16 2.93
C ALA A 50 -13.11 -1.83 1.43
N ARG A 51 -12.99 -0.54 1.08
CA ARG A 51 -13.05 -0.08 -0.32
C ARG A 51 -11.93 0.91 -0.63
N THR A 52 -11.45 0.87 -1.87
CA THR A 52 -10.43 1.80 -2.38
C THR A 52 -10.86 3.26 -2.25
N GLY A 53 -12.14 3.57 -2.48
CA GLY A 53 -12.69 4.92 -2.30
C GLY A 53 -12.52 5.45 -0.88
N GLN A 54 -12.71 4.60 0.14
CA GLN A 54 -12.50 5.00 1.54
C GLN A 54 -11.03 5.34 1.80
N LEU A 55 -10.10 4.55 1.25
CA LEU A 55 -8.67 4.82 1.37
C LEU A 55 -8.31 6.17 0.70
N THR A 56 -8.85 6.44 -0.49
CA THR A 56 -8.67 7.73 -1.18
C THR A 56 -9.19 8.89 -0.33
N GLU A 57 -10.39 8.77 0.24
CA GLU A 57 -10.99 9.80 1.11
C GLU A 57 -10.13 10.06 2.35
N ILE A 58 -9.61 9.01 2.99
CA ILE A 58 -8.70 9.13 4.14
C ILE A 58 -7.43 9.89 3.74
N ILE A 59 -6.83 9.55 2.59
CA ILE A 59 -5.61 10.22 2.11
C ILE A 59 -5.91 11.70 1.81
N HIS A 60 -6.99 11.99 1.11
CA HIS A 60 -7.40 13.37 0.77
C HIS A 60 -7.81 14.19 1.99
N SER A 61 -8.21 13.55 3.10
CA SER A 61 -8.50 14.26 4.35
C SER A 61 -7.26 14.88 5.00
N VAL A 62 -6.05 14.37 4.70
CA VAL A 62 -4.78 14.83 5.28
C VAL A 62 -3.79 15.38 4.27
N MET A 63 -4.13 15.33 2.98
CA MET A 63 -3.29 15.77 1.87
C MET A 63 -3.97 16.86 1.06
N PRO A 64 -3.23 17.92 0.66
CA PRO A 64 -3.76 18.91 -0.28
C PRO A 64 -4.00 18.25 -1.64
N ARG A 65 -4.90 18.84 -2.44
CA ARG A 65 -5.05 18.45 -3.83
C ARG A 65 -3.71 18.61 -4.58
N PRO A 66 -3.38 17.69 -5.49
CA PRO A 66 -2.16 17.78 -6.27
C PRO A 66 -2.16 19.04 -7.16
N LYS A 67 -0.97 19.62 -7.36
CA LYS A 67 -0.79 20.69 -8.34
C LYS A 67 -0.92 20.12 -9.76
N PRO A 68 -1.30 20.94 -10.77
CA PRO A 68 -1.28 20.51 -12.16
C PRO A 68 0.06 19.85 -12.53
N GLY A 69 0.01 18.65 -13.12
CA GLY A 69 1.18 17.87 -13.50
C GLY A 69 1.83 17.04 -12.38
N GLN A 70 1.33 17.10 -11.14
CA GLN A 70 1.80 16.24 -10.05
C GLN A 70 0.86 15.03 -9.86
N PRO A 71 1.41 13.82 -9.64
CA PRO A 71 0.60 12.67 -9.26
C PRO A 71 -0.08 12.91 -7.91
N ASP A 72 -1.33 12.46 -7.80
CA ASP A 72 -2.07 12.44 -6.54
C ASP A 72 -1.38 11.52 -5.51
N SER A 73 -1.40 11.91 -4.24
CA SER A 73 -0.91 11.08 -3.12
C SER A 73 -1.69 9.76 -3.00
N ALA A 74 -2.97 9.74 -3.38
CA ALA A 74 -3.73 8.49 -3.47
C ALA A 74 -3.15 7.56 -4.54
N THR A 75 -2.87 8.08 -5.74
CA THR A 75 -2.25 7.31 -6.84
C THR A 75 -0.89 6.72 -6.42
N ARG A 76 -0.04 7.52 -5.77
CA ARG A 76 1.25 7.06 -5.24
C ARG A 76 1.09 5.97 -4.19
N THR A 77 0.08 6.11 -3.32
CA THR A 77 -0.23 5.11 -2.29
C THR A 77 -0.67 3.78 -2.92
N PHE A 78 -1.57 3.80 -3.89
CA PHE A 78 -1.98 2.57 -4.59
C PHE A 78 -0.82 1.93 -5.37
N GLN A 79 0.04 2.75 -5.99
CA GLN A 79 1.25 2.26 -6.63
C GLN A 79 2.17 1.55 -5.62
N ALA A 80 2.40 2.16 -4.46
CA ALA A 80 3.25 1.59 -3.41
C ALA A 80 2.70 0.26 -2.89
N LEU A 81 1.40 0.20 -2.59
CA LEU A 81 0.75 -1.00 -2.10
C LEU A 81 0.78 -2.12 -3.13
N ARG A 82 0.58 -1.81 -4.42
CA ARG A 82 0.66 -2.79 -5.52
C ARG A 82 2.07 -3.35 -5.66
N ILE A 83 3.10 -2.49 -5.58
CA ILE A 83 4.49 -2.94 -5.66
C ILE A 83 4.82 -3.85 -4.46
N HIS A 84 4.45 -3.44 -3.24
CA HIS A 84 4.67 -4.23 -2.03
C HIS A 84 4.03 -5.62 -2.13
N VAL A 85 2.72 -5.67 -2.41
CA VAL A 85 1.98 -6.94 -2.51
C VAL A 85 2.55 -7.85 -3.59
N ASN A 86 2.94 -7.29 -4.74
CA ASN A 86 3.48 -8.10 -5.82
C ASN A 86 4.93 -8.55 -5.56
N GLN A 87 5.76 -7.75 -4.88
CA GLN A 87 7.13 -8.14 -4.55
C GLN A 87 7.19 -9.29 -3.55
N GLU A 88 6.28 -9.30 -2.57
CA GLU A 88 6.15 -10.44 -1.65
C GLU A 88 5.72 -11.71 -2.41
N LEU A 89 4.87 -11.58 -3.45
CA LEU A 89 4.54 -12.69 -4.33
C LEU A 89 5.76 -13.16 -5.15
N ASP A 90 6.55 -12.24 -5.70
CA ASP A 90 7.77 -12.58 -6.45
C ASP A 90 8.81 -13.30 -5.56
N GLU A 91 8.94 -12.92 -4.28
CA GLU A 91 9.81 -13.60 -3.31
C GLU A 91 9.33 -15.03 -2.99
N LEU A 92 8.02 -15.25 -2.94
CA LEU A 92 7.41 -16.58 -2.78
C LEU A 92 7.57 -17.43 -4.06
N GLU A 93 7.43 -16.82 -5.24
CA GLU A 93 7.59 -17.49 -6.53
C GLU A 93 9.05 -17.83 -6.87
N GLN A 94 10.05 -17.12 -6.30
CA GLN A 94 11.46 -17.48 -6.48
C GLN A 94 11.86 -18.86 -5.91
N HIS A 95 10.98 -19.50 -5.13
CA HIS A 95 11.13 -20.91 -4.74
C HIS A 95 10.67 -21.91 -5.82
N TRP A 96 10.06 -21.44 -6.91
CA TRP A 96 9.79 -22.21 -8.12
C TRP A 96 10.89 -22.00 -9.16
N GLN A 97 12.07 -22.53 -8.88
CA GLN A 97 13.00 -22.90 -9.94
C GLN A 97 12.59 -24.28 -10.46
N PRO A 98 12.08 -24.45 -11.70
CA PRO A 98 12.42 -25.67 -12.40
C PRO A 98 13.93 -25.64 -12.57
N VAL A 99 14.63 -26.49 -11.81
CA VAL A 99 16.00 -26.88 -12.15
C VAL A 99 15.90 -27.52 -13.53
N PHE A 100 16.00 -26.71 -14.58
CA PHE A 100 16.35 -27.18 -15.91
C PHE A 100 17.78 -27.66 -15.81
N ILE A 101 17.92 -28.92 -15.39
CA ILE A 101 19.06 -29.74 -15.74
C ILE A 101 19.09 -29.76 -17.27
N CYS A 102 20.22 -29.32 -17.84
CA CYS A 102 20.56 -29.47 -19.25
C CYS A 102 20.30 -30.89 -19.77
#